data_AF-A0A954P1B8-F1
#
_entry.id   AF-A0A954P1B8-F1
#
_cell.length_a   1.000
_cell.length_b   1.000
_cell.length_c   1.000
_cell.angle_alpha   90.00
_cell.angle_beta   90.00
_cell.angle_gamma   90.00
#
_symmetry.space_group_name_H-M   'P 1'
#
loop_
_entity.id
_entity.type
_entity.pdbx_description
1 polymer ?
#
loop_
_entity_poly.entity_id
_entity_poly.type
_entity_poly.pdbx_seq_one_letter_code
_entity_poly.pdbx_strand_id
1 'polypeptide(L)'
;IEGVPGSEARDQATFKVDKLTEPKHYGLHRHFTGGSSVLMFGGGMKRGFLYGATAPERPCLAIENPVSVMDLHATIFEAMGVSPKTAFDVERRPFYATRDGHGQPVRELFA
;
A
#
# COMPACT_ATOMS: atom_id res chain seq x y z
N ILE A 1 2.24 17.63 -12.55
CA ILE A 1 2.09 17.65 -11.08
C ILE A 1 2.66 16.34 -10.55
N GLU A 2 3.52 16.42 -9.54
CA GLU A 2 4.17 15.27 -8.91
C GLU A 2 3.14 14.31 -8.30
N GLY A 3 3.26 13.00 -8.57
CA GLY A 3 2.38 11.97 -7.98
C GLY A 3 1.05 11.68 -8.71
N VAL A 4 0.83 12.18 -9.94
CA VAL A 4 -0.40 11.92 -10.71
C VAL A 4 -0.15 10.88 -11.83
N PRO A 5 -1.06 9.89 -12.05
CA PRO A 5 -1.00 9.00 -13.19
C PRO A 5 -0.92 9.77 -14.51
N GLY A 6 0.15 9.55 -15.30
CA GLY A 6 0.41 10.26 -16.56
C GLY A 6 1.46 11.38 -16.51
N SER A 7 2.08 11.66 -15.35
CA SER A 7 3.22 12.59 -15.29
C SER A 7 4.53 11.93 -15.74
N GLU A 8 5.22 12.50 -16.73
CA GLU A 8 6.56 12.06 -17.18
C GLU A 8 7.64 12.57 -16.20
N ALA A 9 7.87 11.83 -15.12
CA ALA A 9 8.92 12.10 -14.14
C ALA A 9 10.30 11.64 -14.67
N ARG A 10 10.82 12.29 -15.71
CA ARG A 10 12.03 11.80 -16.41
C ARG A 10 13.37 12.09 -15.70
N ASP A 11 13.42 12.85 -14.61
CA ASP A 11 14.67 13.40 -14.07
C ASP A 11 14.77 13.40 -12.52
N GLN A 12 14.61 12.25 -11.86
CA GLN A 12 14.55 12.21 -10.38
C GLN A 12 15.42 11.13 -9.71
N ALA A 13 16.21 10.38 -10.48
CA ALA A 13 17.26 9.53 -9.95
C ALA A 13 18.60 10.13 -10.36
N THR A 14 19.47 10.44 -9.39
CA THR A 14 20.84 10.93 -9.68
C THR A 14 21.59 9.97 -10.61
N PHE A 15 21.23 8.68 -10.58
CA PHE A 15 21.72 7.64 -11.49
C PHE A 15 20.52 6.92 -12.13
N LYS A 16 20.21 7.27 -13.38
CA LYS A 16 19.14 6.63 -14.16
C LYS A 16 19.64 5.30 -14.72
N VAL A 17 19.24 4.21 -14.08
CA VAL A 17 19.55 2.83 -14.49
C VAL A 17 18.29 1.98 -14.48
N ASP A 18 18.22 1.02 -15.41
CA ASP A 18 17.11 0.05 -15.46
C ASP A 18 17.28 -1.07 -14.42
N LYS A 19 18.52 -1.31 -13.97
CA LYS A 19 18.88 -2.35 -13.01
C LYS A 19 19.60 -1.81 -11.77
N LEU A 20 19.19 -2.27 -10.60
CA LEU A 20 19.65 -1.88 -9.27
C LEU A 20 20.84 -2.71 -8.80
N THR A 21 21.98 -2.57 -9.48
CA THR A 21 23.20 -3.35 -9.18
C THR A 21 24.10 -2.78 -8.08
N GLU A 22 24.04 -1.47 -7.80
CA GLU A 22 24.93 -0.79 -6.85
C GLU A 22 24.13 0.00 -5.81
N PRO A 23 24.65 0.19 -4.58
CA PRO A 23 23.96 0.97 -3.54
C PRO A 23 23.52 2.37 -3.99
N LYS A 24 24.28 3.04 -4.85
CA LYS A 24 23.94 4.38 -5.39
C LYS A 24 22.71 4.37 -6.31
N HIS A 25 22.29 3.19 -6.81
CA HIS A 25 21.07 3.03 -7.59
C HIS A 25 19.82 3.02 -6.70
N TYR A 26 19.98 2.91 -5.38
CA TYR A 26 18.93 3.00 -4.39
C TYR A 26 18.86 4.43 -3.84
N GLY A 27 17.65 4.91 -3.54
CA GLY A 27 17.40 6.31 -3.19
C GLY A 27 16.73 7.07 -4.33
N LEU A 28 15.44 7.36 -4.15
CA LEU A 28 14.63 8.19 -5.03
C LEU A 28 14.00 9.28 -4.17
N HIS A 29 13.95 10.50 -4.69
CA HIS A 29 13.32 11.62 -3.98
C HIS A 29 11.79 11.47 -3.85
N ARG A 30 11.18 10.52 -4.59
CA ARG A 30 9.79 10.09 -4.39
C ARG A 30 9.74 8.88 -3.48
N HIS A 31 9.04 9.05 -2.36
CA HIS A 31 8.65 8.07 -1.34
C HIS A 31 7.99 6.79 -1.92
N PHE A 32 8.75 5.97 -2.67
CA PHE A 32 8.36 4.67 -3.24
C PHE A 32 6.90 4.58 -3.69
N THR A 33 6.49 5.42 -4.65
CA THR A 33 5.08 5.50 -5.08
C THR A 33 4.57 4.23 -5.78
N GLY A 34 5.47 3.33 -6.18
CA GLY A 34 5.15 2.07 -6.84
C GLY A 34 4.76 0.92 -5.91
N GLY A 35 5.15 1.00 -4.63
CA GLY A 35 4.95 -0.07 -3.66
C GLY A 35 5.63 0.26 -2.34
N SER A 36 5.02 -0.18 -1.25
CA SER A 36 5.55 -0.03 0.11
C SER A 36 5.44 -1.36 0.85
N SER A 37 6.19 -1.49 1.95
CA SER A 37 6.10 -2.63 2.86
C SER A 37 5.53 -2.16 4.19
N VAL A 38 4.59 -2.93 4.74
CA VAL A 38 3.95 -2.66 6.03
C VAL A 38 4.15 -3.87 6.93
N LEU A 39 4.67 -3.63 8.13
CA LEU A 39 4.77 -4.65 9.17
C LEU A 39 3.49 -4.63 10.01
N MET A 40 2.82 -5.78 10.10
CA MET A 40 1.63 -5.97 10.92
C MET A 40 1.93 -6.97 12.05
N PHE A 41 1.46 -6.70 13.26
CA PHE A 41 1.58 -7.60 14.41
C PHE A 41 0.36 -7.51 15.32
N GLY A 42 -0.01 -8.62 15.96
CA GLY A 42 -1.24 -8.69 16.76
C GLY A 42 -2.51 -8.85 15.91
N GLY A 43 -3.69 -8.62 16.48
CA GLY A 43 -4.96 -8.57 15.74
C GLY A 43 -5.33 -9.86 14.97
N GLY A 44 -4.79 -11.02 15.36
CA GLY A 44 -5.02 -12.30 14.67
C GLY A 44 -4.17 -12.53 13.42
N MET A 45 -3.16 -11.69 13.14
CA MET A 45 -2.27 -11.86 11.97
C MET A 45 -1.43 -13.15 12.06
N LYS A 46 -1.21 -13.79 10.92
CA LYS A 46 -0.27 -14.91 10.79
C LYS A 46 1.14 -14.48 11.21
N ARG A 47 1.82 -15.32 11.99
CA ARG A 47 3.18 -15.06 12.44
C ARG A 47 4.20 -15.51 11.40
N GLY A 48 5.27 -14.72 11.22
CA GLY A 48 6.37 -15.08 10.31
C GLY A 48 5.92 -15.25 8.86
N PHE A 49 4.89 -14.50 8.46
CA PHE A 49 4.26 -14.63 7.16
C PHE A 49 4.58 -13.43 6.28
N LEU A 50 4.99 -13.68 5.04
CA LEU A 50 5.21 -12.67 4.01
C LEU A 50 4.06 -12.76 3.01
N TYR A 51 3.47 -11.62 2.65
CA TYR A 51 2.36 -11.55 1.71
C TYR A 51 2.66 -10.56 0.59
N GLY A 52 2.68 -11.07 -0.64
CA GLY A 52 2.96 -10.29 -1.84
C GLY A 52 4.43 -9.99 -2.05
N ALA A 53 4.72 -9.30 -3.16
CA ALA A 53 6.07 -8.96 -3.58
C ALA A 53 6.08 -7.71 -4.48
N THR A 54 7.19 -6.98 -4.46
CA THR A 54 7.49 -5.91 -5.41
C THR A 54 8.53 -6.36 -6.43
N ALA A 55 8.57 -5.68 -7.58
CA ALA A 55 9.56 -5.95 -8.61
C ALA A 55 10.98 -5.72 -8.05
N PRO A 56 11.94 -6.61 -8.35
CA PRO A 56 13.33 -6.48 -7.89
C PRO A 56 14.05 -5.28 -8.52
N GLU A 57 13.48 -4.75 -9.60
CA GLU A 57 14.04 -3.66 -10.39
C GLU A 57 13.06 -2.48 -10.46
N ARG A 58 13.57 -1.32 -10.87
CA ARG A 58 12.76 -0.10 -11.03
C ARG A 58 11.59 -0.35 -11.99
N PRO A 59 10.37 0.17 -11.70
CA PRO A 59 10.04 1.12 -10.64
C PRO A 59 9.61 0.48 -9.30
N CYS A 60 9.98 -0.79 -9.05
CA CYS A 60 9.68 -1.50 -7.80
C CYS A 60 8.17 -1.58 -7.50
N LEU A 61 7.37 -1.79 -8.55
CA LEU A 61 5.92 -1.91 -8.44
C LEU A 61 5.53 -3.17 -7.67
N ALA A 62 4.40 -3.15 -6.95
CA ALA A 62 3.79 -4.37 -6.45
C ALA A 62 3.38 -5.29 -7.62
N ILE A 63 3.89 -6.52 -7.64
CA ILE A 63 3.69 -7.49 -8.73
C ILE A 63 2.98 -8.77 -8.28
N GLU A 64 2.97 -9.05 -6.98
CA GLU A 64 2.30 -10.21 -6.40
C GLU A 64 1.42 -9.76 -5.24
N ASN A 65 0.16 -10.19 -5.26
CA ASN A 65 -0.88 -9.90 -4.25
C ASN A 65 -0.89 -8.43 -3.78
N PRO A 66 -1.04 -7.46 -4.70
CA PRO A 66 -0.99 -6.04 -4.35
C PRO A 66 -2.12 -5.68 -3.37
N VAL A 67 -1.77 -5.00 -2.29
CA VAL A 67 -2.73 -4.51 -1.29
C VAL A 67 -2.90 -3.01 -1.48
N SER A 68 -4.12 -2.57 -1.76
CA SER A 68 -4.42 -1.14 -1.85
C SER A 68 -4.43 -0.50 -0.45
N VAL A 69 -4.20 0.80 -0.37
CA VAL A 69 -4.31 1.54 0.92
C VAL A 69 -5.71 1.39 1.53
N MET A 70 -6.75 1.31 0.70
CA MET A 70 -8.13 1.13 1.15
C MET A 70 -8.33 -0.25 1.80
N ASP A 71 -7.81 -1.30 1.18
CA ASP A 71 -7.93 -2.68 1.65
C ASP A 71 -7.02 -2.95 2.87
N LEU A 72 -5.87 -2.28 2.95
CA LEU A 72 -5.04 -2.28 4.16
C LEU A 72 -5.80 -1.70 5.36
N HIS A 73 -6.45 -0.54 5.21
CA HIS A 73 -7.28 0.01 6.29
C HIS A 73 -8.46 -0.89 6.63
N ALA A 74 -9.13 -1.49 5.63
CA ALA A 74 -10.19 -2.47 5.86
C ALA A 74 -9.69 -3.68 6.68
N THR A 75 -8.48 -4.17 6.36
CA THR A 75 -7.82 -5.26 7.11
C THR A 75 -7.56 -4.87 8.56
N ILE A 76 -7.08 -3.64 8.80
CA ILE A 76 -6.86 -3.13 10.16
C ILE A 76 -8.17 -3.04 10.93
N PHE A 77 -9.24 -2.53 10.32
CA PHE A 77 -10.56 -2.45 10.97
C PHE A 77 -11.13 -3.82 11.31
N GLU A 78 -11.03 -4.79 10.39
CA GLU A 78 -11.44 -6.17 10.64
C GLU A 78 -10.68 -6.77 11.84
N ALA A 79 -9.37 -6.54 11.92
CA ALA A 79 -8.55 -6.98 13.05
C ALA A 79 -8.96 -6.36 14.39
N MET A 80 -9.60 -5.19 14.36
CA MET A 80 -10.16 -4.50 15.52
C MET A 80 -11.62 -4.89 15.80
N GLY A 81 -12.24 -5.74 14.98
CA GLY A 81 -13.66 -6.09 15.08
C GLY A 81 -14.61 -4.98 14.60
N VAL A 82 -14.10 -4.03 13.81
CA VAL A 82 -14.88 -2.92 13.24
C VAL A 82 -15.19 -3.22 11.78
N SER A 83 -16.47 -3.12 11.40
CA SER A 83 -16.86 -3.28 10.00
C SER A 83 -16.17 -2.23 9.12
N PRO A 84 -15.54 -2.61 7.98
CA PRO A 84 -15.00 -1.64 7.02
C PRO A 84 -16.05 -0.69 6.41
N LYS A 85 -17.34 -1.04 6.56
CA LYS A 85 -18.50 -0.24 6.15
C LYS A 85 -19.02 0.71 7.23
N THR A 86 -18.41 0.70 8.42
CA THR A 86 -18.76 1.63 9.50
C THR A 86 -18.70 3.05 8.97
N ALA A 87 -19.75 3.81 9.22
CA ALA A 87 -19.85 5.20 8.82
C ALA A 87 -20.40 6.05 9.96
N PHE A 88 -19.99 7.31 10.00
CA PHE A 88 -20.49 8.31 10.91
C PHE A 88 -21.23 9.38 10.11
N ASP A 89 -22.40 9.81 10.56
CA ASP A 89 -23.08 10.95 9.95
C ASP A 89 -22.37 12.23 10.39
N VAL A 90 -21.81 12.93 9.40
CA VAL A 90 -21.15 14.23 9.58
C VAL A 90 -21.83 15.20 8.63
N GLU A 91 -22.47 16.24 9.17
CA GLU A 91 -23.18 17.25 8.38
C GLU A 91 -24.23 16.66 7.41
N ARG A 92 -24.96 15.62 7.82
CA ARG A 92 -25.98 14.91 7.01
C ARG A 92 -25.37 14.13 5.83
N ARG A 93 -24.09 13.78 5.90
CA ARG A 93 -23.39 12.96 4.91
C ARG A 93 -22.68 11.80 5.61
N PRO A 94 -22.76 10.57 5.08
CA PRO A 94 -22.03 9.45 5.66
C PRO A 94 -20.52 9.61 5.39
N PHE A 95 -19.73 9.62 6.46
CA PHE A 95 -18.28 9.54 6.41
C PHE A 95 -17.84 8.12 6.75
N TYR A 96 -17.41 7.37 5.73
CA TYR A 96 -17.05 5.96 5.87
C TYR A 96 -15.63 5.79 6.42
N ALA A 97 -15.43 4.72 7.20
CA ALA A 97 -14.12 4.32 7.72
C ALA A 97 -13.12 3.97 6.60
N THR A 98 -13.61 3.40 5.50
CA THR A 98 -12.85 3.19 4.26
C THR A 98 -13.47 4.02 3.13
N ARG A 99 -12.75 4.28 2.03
CA ARG A 99 -13.28 5.07 0.91
C ARG A 99 -14.62 4.48 0.42
N ASP A 100 -15.69 5.22 0.66
CA ASP A 100 -17.08 4.85 0.36
C ASP A 100 -17.53 3.50 0.94
N GLY A 101 -16.83 2.97 1.97
CA GLY A 101 -17.14 1.68 2.58
C GLY A 101 -16.82 0.46 1.70
N HIS A 102 -16.05 0.63 0.62
CA HIS A 102 -15.77 -0.44 -0.34
C HIS A 102 -14.52 -1.27 -0.04
N GLY A 103 -13.72 -0.88 0.97
CA GLY A 103 -12.52 -1.62 1.34
C GLY A 103 -12.80 -3.08 1.70
N GLN A 104 -11.97 -3.98 1.18
CA GLN A 104 -12.06 -5.41 1.45
C GLN A 104 -10.87 -5.85 2.32
N PRO A 105 -11.12 -6.46 3.50
CA PRO A 105 -10.05 -7.02 4.30
C PRO A 105 -9.31 -8.13 3.53
N VAL A 106 -7.97 -8.12 3.60
CA VAL A 106 -7.12 -9.18 3.04
C VAL A 106 -7.13 -10.35 4.01
N ARG A 107 -8.08 -11.28 3.81
CA ARG A 107 -8.35 -12.38 4.75
C ARG A 107 -7.19 -13.36 4.87
N GLU A 108 -6.37 -13.46 3.83
CA GLU A 108 -5.20 -14.32 3.76
C GLU A 108 -4.13 -13.96 4.81
N LEU A 109 -4.15 -12.73 5.34
CA LEU A 109 -3.23 -12.26 6.38
C LEU A 109 -3.57 -12.80 7.79
N PHE A 110 -4.82 -13.18 8.03
CA PHE A 110 -5.28 -13.66 9.34
C PHE A 110 -5.00 -15.17 9.53
N ALA A 111 -4.78 -15.58 10.78
CA ALA A 111 -4.48 -16.95 11.20
C ALA A 111 -5.71 -17.84 11.37
#